data_AF-A0A1Q4V8J6-F1
#
_entry.id   AF-A0A1Q4V8J6-F1
#
_cell.length_a   1.000
_cell.length_b   1.000
_cell.length_c   1.000
_cell.angle_alpha   90.00
_cell.angle_beta   90.00
_cell.angle_gamma   90.00
#
_symmetry.space_group_name_H-M   'P 1'
#
loop_
_entity.id
_entity.type
_entity.pdbx_description
1 polymer ?
#
loop_
_entity_poly.entity_id
_entity_poly.type
_entity_poly.pdbx_seq_one_letter_code
_entity_poly.pdbx_strand_id
1 'polypeptide(L)'
;MKILEAVTFDVVMRHFAQEHPFDDTYADNYNDDAEVNLRGAERLLGGLWHKVLLERAELLSVVLPWHVGEYGEVELIPPTGLTVAGTADRLRALDSSYARTNPACARKLEYQSGSPRQPVFLSTRTVPGADYDEMTAREGLIHLDGLHRMLAWERSGAEMAGAGVPAYVAGLGPAEVLRYSDGPAREYGIVTPRP
;
A
#
# COMPACT_ATOMS: atom_id res chain seq x y z
N MET A 1 2.79 -9.53 -9.03
CA MET A 1 2.72 -9.65 -7.58
C MET A 1 3.07 -11.08 -7.25
N LYS A 2 3.98 -11.27 -6.31
CA LYS A 2 4.41 -12.59 -5.86
C LYS A 2 4.00 -12.78 -4.40
N ILE A 3 3.26 -13.84 -4.10
CA ILE A 3 2.95 -14.19 -2.72
C ILE A 3 4.15 -14.88 -2.10
N LEU A 4 4.57 -14.44 -0.92
CA LEU A 4 5.73 -14.99 -0.22
C LEU A 4 5.28 -16.00 0.85
N GLU A 5 4.32 -15.61 1.68
CA GLU A 5 3.82 -16.44 2.78
C GLU A 5 2.45 -15.92 3.28
N ALA A 6 1.65 -16.82 3.83
CA ALA A 6 0.52 -16.44 4.67
C ALA A 6 1.05 -16.00 6.05
N VAL A 7 0.48 -14.95 6.63
CA VAL A 7 0.89 -14.40 7.93
C VAL A 7 -0.32 -14.20 8.83
N THR A 8 -0.09 -14.16 10.14
CA THR A 8 -1.15 -13.80 11.11
C THR A 8 -1.27 -12.29 11.23
N PHE A 9 -2.43 -11.82 11.69
CA PHE A 9 -2.62 -10.39 11.97
C PHE A 9 -1.65 -9.84 13.02
N ASP A 10 -1.24 -10.66 14.00
CA ASP A 10 -0.22 -10.26 14.99
C ASP A 10 1.14 -9.95 14.35
N VAL A 11 1.51 -10.66 13.28
CA VAL A 11 2.75 -10.36 12.51
C VAL A 11 2.60 -9.03 11.79
N VAL A 12 1.43 -8.78 11.17
CA VAL A 12 1.11 -7.52 10.49
C VAL A 12 1.20 -6.34 11.47
N MET A 13 0.52 -6.43 12.61
CA MET A 13 0.50 -5.35 13.61
C MET A 13 1.87 -5.12 14.26
N ARG A 14 2.68 -6.18 14.44
CA ARG A 14 4.05 -6.03 14.93
C ARG A 14 4.92 -5.25 13.95
N HIS A 15 4.80 -5.53 12.66
CA HIS A 15 5.52 -4.77 11.63
C HIS A 15 5.02 -3.34 11.53
N PHE A 16 3.70 -3.13 11.57
CA PHE A 16 3.11 -1.79 11.58
C PHE A 16 3.65 -0.93 12.74
N ALA A 17 3.70 -1.47 13.96
CA ALA A 17 4.21 -0.76 15.13
C ALA A 17 5.73 -0.47 15.06
N GLN A 18 6.50 -1.32 14.38
CA GLN A 18 7.94 -1.07 14.16
C GLN A 18 8.20 0.08 13.19
N GLU A 19 7.33 0.25 12.19
CA GLU A 19 7.42 1.33 11.20
C GLU A 19 6.87 2.66 11.73
N HIS A 20 5.99 2.59 12.71
CA HIS A 20 5.32 3.72 13.33
C HIS A 20 5.61 3.74 14.84
N PRO A 21 6.89 3.96 15.25
CA PRO A 21 7.21 4.03 16.66
C PRO A 21 6.38 5.15 17.29
N PHE A 22 5.60 4.79 18.31
CA PHE A 22 4.91 5.77 19.12
C PHE A 22 5.97 6.64 19.81
N ASP A 23 5.92 7.94 19.54
CA ASP A 23 6.76 8.94 20.18
C ASP A 23 5.86 9.83 21.02
N ASP A 24 5.95 9.66 22.34
CA ASP A 24 5.14 10.39 23.33
C ASP A 24 5.48 11.90 23.38
N THR A 25 6.54 12.33 22.69
CA THR A 25 6.93 13.72 22.56
C THR A 25 6.29 14.43 21.35
N TYR A 26 5.72 13.68 20.39
CA TYR A 26 5.04 14.24 19.22
C TYR A 26 3.53 14.02 19.33
N ALA A 27 2.82 15.05 19.81
CA ALA A 27 1.38 15.03 20.00
C ALA A 27 0.55 14.83 18.72
N ASP A 28 1.17 14.89 17.53
CA ASP A 28 0.52 14.74 16.22
C ASP A 28 0.87 13.41 15.53
N ASN A 29 1.50 12.46 16.24
CA ASN A 29 1.91 11.16 15.69
C ASN A 29 0.75 10.14 15.69
N TYR A 30 -0.42 10.54 15.17
CA TYR A 30 -1.59 9.67 15.11
C TYR A 30 -1.49 8.75 13.90
N ASN A 31 -0.94 7.56 14.11
CA ASN A 31 -1.10 6.44 13.18
C ASN A 31 -2.42 5.67 13.45
N ASP A 32 -3.28 6.25 14.29
CA ASP A 32 -4.54 5.68 14.76
C ASP A 32 -5.48 5.34 13.58
N ASP A 33 -5.53 6.21 12.57
CA ASP A 33 -6.37 5.97 11.39
C ASP A 33 -5.89 4.75 10.58
N ALA A 34 -4.58 4.61 10.40
CA ALA A 34 -4.00 3.45 9.73
C ALA A 34 -4.22 2.16 10.55
N GLU A 35 -4.08 2.21 11.87
CA GLU A 35 -4.39 1.07 12.74
C GLU A 35 -5.88 0.69 12.68
N VAL A 36 -6.78 1.67 12.71
CA VAL A 36 -8.22 1.46 12.57
C VAL A 36 -8.54 0.79 11.24
N ASN A 37 -7.90 1.23 10.15
CA ASN A 37 -8.05 0.64 8.81
C ASN A 37 -7.57 -0.82 8.77
N LEU A 38 -6.39 -1.11 9.35
CA LEU A 38 -5.85 -2.47 9.46
C LEU A 38 -6.80 -3.40 10.23
N ARG A 39 -7.31 -2.94 11.38
CA ARG A 39 -8.29 -3.70 12.18
C ARG A 39 -9.63 -3.83 11.46
N GLY A 40 -10.01 -2.85 10.65
CA GLY A 40 -11.17 -2.91 9.76
C GLY A 40 -11.03 -4.01 8.72
N ALA A 41 -9.89 -4.06 8.03
CA ALA A 41 -9.56 -5.10 7.06
C ALA A 41 -9.54 -6.50 7.69
N GLU A 42 -8.93 -6.64 8.88
CA GLU A 42 -8.90 -7.89 9.65
C GLU A 42 -10.31 -8.46 9.86
N ARG A 43 -11.23 -7.62 10.37
CA ARG A 43 -12.62 -8.03 10.64
C ARG A 43 -13.38 -8.32 9.35
N LEU A 44 -13.22 -7.48 8.33
CA LEU A 44 -13.98 -7.57 7.08
C LEU A 44 -13.59 -8.79 6.24
N LEU A 45 -12.30 -9.16 6.26
CA LEU A 45 -11.71 -10.14 5.35
C LEU A 45 -11.33 -11.46 6.05
N GLY A 46 -11.84 -11.66 7.27
CA GLY A 46 -11.76 -12.95 7.98
C GLY A 46 -10.35 -13.37 8.39
N GLY A 47 -9.47 -12.42 8.68
CA GLY A 47 -8.11 -12.69 9.15
C GLY A 47 -7.14 -13.25 8.11
N LEU A 48 -7.50 -13.20 6.82
CA LEU A 48 -6.65 -13.70 5.73
C LEU A 48 -5.59 -12.66 5.37
N TRP A 49 -4.35 -12.85 5.82
CA TRP A 49 -3.23 -11.98 5.48
C TRP A 49 -2.11 -12.73 4.78
N HIS A 50 -1.51 -12.05 3.81
CA HIS A 50 -0.32 -12.55 3.12
C HIS A 50 0.74 -11.46 3.04
N LYS A 51 1.98 -11.89 3.16
CA LYS A 51 3.13 -11.08 2.78
C LYS A 51 3.40 -11.31 1.30
N VAL A 52 3.51 -10.23 0.54
CA VAL A 52 3.70 -10.26 -0.90
C VAL A 52 4.84 -9.33 -1.32
N LEU A 53 5.27 -9.51 -2.56
CA LEU A 53 6.15 -8.61 -3.26
C LEU A 53 5.42 -8.03 -4.47
N LEU A 54 5.22 -6.71 -4.47
CA LEU A 54 4.61 -5.96 -5.54
C LEU A 54 5.66 -5.58 -6.58
N GLU A 55 5.37 -5.82 -7.85
CA GLU A 55 6.10 -5.20 -8.94
C GLU A 55 5.56 -3.78 -9.16
N ARG A 56 6.30 -2.99 -9.95
CA ARG A 56 5.91 -1.61 -10.22
C ARG A 56 4.49 -1.50 -10.77
N ALA A 57 4.09 -2.40 -11.66
CA ALA A 57 2.75 -2.38 -12.24
C ALA A 57 1.65 -2.53 -11.17
N GLU A 58 1.83 -3.40 -10.18
CA GLU A 58 0.85 -3.54 -9.10
C GLU A 58 0.88 -2.37 -8.14
N LEU A 59 2.08 -1.88 -7.78
CA LEU A 59 2.22 -0.69 -6.94
C LEU A 59 1.46 0.49 -7.54
N LEU A 60 1.61 0.71 -8.85
CA LEU A 60 0.94 1.78 -9.58
C LEU A 60 -0.58 1.61 -9.68
N SER A 61 -1.08 0.38 -9.57
CA SER A 61 -2.52 0.08 -9.58
C SER A 61 -3.20 0.20 -8.22
N VAL A 62 -2.43 0.34 -7.12
CA VAL A 62 -3.01 0.50 -5.78
C VAL A 62 -3.93 1.72 -5.78
N VAL A 63 -5.16 1.55 -5.29
CA VAL A 63 -6.15 2.62 -5.17
C VAL A 63 -6.01 3.26 -3.79
N LEU A 64 -5.84 4.58 -3.80
CA LEU A 64 -5.69 5.42 -2.63
C LEU A 64 -7.04 6.07 -2.29
N PRO A 65 -7.40 6.17 -0.99
CA PRO A 65 -8.62 6.81 -0.51
C PRO A 65 -8.49 8.34 -0.54
N TRP A 66 -9.57 9.04 -0.17
CA TRP A 66 -9.60 10.51 -0.09
C TRP A 66 -8.40 11.06 0.71
N HIS A 67 -7.78 12.13 0.20
CA HIS A 67 -6.63 12.73 0.89
C HIS A 67 -6.45 14.20 0.52
N VAL A 68 -6.66 15.08 1.50
CA VAL A 68 -6.38 16.53 1.39
C VAL A 68 -5.02 16.91 2.00
N GLY A 69 -4.35 15.95 2.65
CA GLY A 69 -3.10 16.19 3.36
C GLY A 69 -3.28 16.97 4.65
N GLU A 70 -2.40 16.72 5.61
CA GLU A 70 -2.46 17.37 6.92
C GLU A 70 -2.32 18.89 6.79
N TYR A 71 -3.37 19.61 7.21
CA TYR A 71 -3.48 21.06 7.08
C TYR A 71 -3.36 21.56 5.63
N GLY A 72 -3.70 20.72 4.66
CA GLY A 72 -3.64 21.05 3.24
C GLY A 72 -4.87 21.78 2.73
N GLU A 73 -4.68 22.57 1.68
CA GLU A 73 -5.76 23.30 1.00
C GLU A 73 -6.25 22.59 -0.28
N VAL A 74 -5.41 21.74 -0.87
CA VAL A 74 -5.70 21.07 -2.14
C VAL A 74 -5.88 19.58 -1.92
N GLU A 75 -6.98 19.04 -2.46
CA GLU A 75 -7.20 17.59 -2.50
C GLU A 75 -6.17 16.94 -3.42
N LEU A 76 -5.28 16.13 -2.85
CA LEU A 76 -4.36 15.31 -3.64
C LEU A 76 -5.11 14.13 -4.24
N ILE A 77 -5.99 13.50 -3.46
CA ILE A 77 -6.83 12.39 -3.91
C ILE A 77 -8.29 12.78 -3.63
N PRO A 78 -9.18 12.81 -4.65
CA PRO A 78 -10.59 13.12 -4.47
C PRO A 78 -11.32 12.01 -3.70
N PRO A 79 -12.52 12.27 -3.15
CA PRO A 79 -13.32 11.28 -2.42
C PRO A 79 -13.58 9.96 -3.17
N THR A 80 -13.66 10.03 -4.50
CA THR A 80 -13.84 8.85 -5.36
C THR A 80 -12.63 7.91 -5.41
N GLY A 81 -11.49 8.34 -4.87
CA GLY A 81 -10.19 7.66 -4.91
C GLY A 81 -9.43 7.87 -6.22
N LEU A 82 -8.13 7.57 -6.20
CA LEU A 82 -7.24 7.53 -7.37
C LEU A 82 -6.22 6.41 -7.21
N THR A 83 -5.71 5.88 -8.33
CA THR A 83 -4.55 4.99 -8.26
C THR A 83 -3.28 5.74 -7.87
N VAL A 84 -2.24 5.03 -7.41
CA VAL A 84 -0.90 5.60 -7.21
C VAL A 84 -0.41 6.29 -8.49
N ALA A 85 -0.59 5.67 -9.67
CA ALA A 85 -0.27 6.30 -10.95
C ALA A 85 -1.05 7.61 -11.18
N GLY A 86 -2.37 7.60 -11.03
CA GLY A 86 -3.20 8.79 -11.24
C GLY A 86 -2.88 9.91 -10.23
N THR A 87 -2.53 9.54 -9.01
CA THR A 87 -2.12 10.48 -7.96
C THR A 87 -0.74 11.08 -8.25
N ALA A 88 0.20 10.28 -8.73
CA ALA A 88 1.50 10.77 -9.18
C ALA A 88 1.37 11.74 -10.37
N ASP A 89 0.49 11.45 -11.33
CA ASP A 89 0.19 12.35 -12.45
C ASP A 89 -0.39 13.68 -11.98
N ARG A 90 -1.38 13.62 -11.07
CA ARG A 90 -1.97 14.81 -10.46
C ARG A 90 -0.95 15.64 -9.69
N LEU A 91 -0.09 15.00 -8.91
CA LEU A 91 0.96 15.67 -8.15
C LEU A 91 1.97 16.37 -9.09
N ARG A 92 2.32 15.74 -10.22
CA ARG A 92 3.15 16.38 -11.26
C ARG A 92 2.45 17.58 -11.90
N ALA A 93 1.13 17.52 -12.12
CA ALA A 93 0.36 18.63 -12.66
C ALA A 93 0.25 19.82 -11.69
N LEU A 94 0.21 19.57 -10.38
CA LEU A 94 0.21 20.61 -9.35
C LEU A 94 1.60 21.27 -9.19
N ASP A 95 2.67 20.54 -9.50
CA ASP A 95 4.05 21.05 -9.48
C ASP A 95 4.40 21.73 -8.13
N SER A 96 5.15 22.85 -8.16
CA SER A 96 5.57 23.61 -6.98
C SER A 96 4.41 24.20 -6.18
N SER A 97 3.20 24.25 -6.73
CA SER A 97 2.04 24.76 -5.99
C SER A 97 1.63 23.84 -4.86
N TYR A 98 1.79 22.51 -5.02
CA TYR A 98 1.42 21.55 -3.99
C TYR A 98 2.22 21.72 -2.71
N ALA A 99 3.52 22.01 -2.82
CA ALA A 99 4.36 22.24 -1.65
C ALA A 99 3.96 23.50 -0.86
N ARG A 100 3.33 24.48 -1.52
CA ARG A 100 2.83 25.70 -0.85
C ARG A 100 1.48 25.45 -0.17
N THR A 101 0.57 24.74 -0.83
CA THR A 101 -0.79 24.51 -0.34
C THR A 101 -0.89 23.34 0.65
N ASN A 102 0.07 22.39 0.60
CA ASN A 102 0.08 21.17 1.40
C ASN A 102 1.49 20.88 1.94
N PRO A 103 2.09 21.79 2.73
CA PRO A 103 3.50 21.71 3.11
C PRO A 103 3.85 20.48 3.95
N ALA A 104 2.93 19.99 4.79
CA ALA A 104 3.16 18.79 5.59
C ALA A 104 3.35 17.55 4.73
N CYS A 105 2.42 17.30 3.79
CA CYS A 105 2.52 16.20 2.83
C CYS A 105 3.74 16.33 1.92
N ALA A 106 4.05 17.53 1.45
CA ALA A 106 5.24 17.76 0.62
C ALA A 106 6.54 17.36 1.36
N ARG A 107 6.68 17.74 2.63
CA ARG A 107 7.83 17.31 3.47
C ARG A 107 7.87 15.80 3.66
N LYS A 108 6.72 15.14 3.89
CA LYS A 108 6.65 13.67 3.99
C LYS A 108 7.10 13.01 2.69
N LEU A 109 6.66 13.51 1.54
CA LEU A 109 7.09 12.99 0.23
C LEU A 109 8.60 13.16 0.00
N GLU A 110 9.15 14.32 0.35
CA GLU A 110 10.59 14.58 0.24
C GLU A 110 11.40 13.64 1.13
N TYR A 111 11.03 13.52 2.41
CA TYR A 111 11.66 12.59 3.36
C TYR A 111 11.62 11.14 2.87
N GLN A 112 10.47 10.69 2.35
CA GLN A 112 10.28 9.32 1.90
C GLN A 112 11.00 8.99 0.58
N SER A 113 11.39 10.00 -0.21
CA SER A 113 12.05 9.79 -1.51
C SER A 113 13.43 9.13 -1.38
N GLY A 114 14.11 9.32 -0.24
CA GLY A 114 15.38 8.66 0.08
C GLY A 114 15.28 7.50 1.08
N SER A 115 14.06 7.16 1.52
CA SER A 115 13.86 6.19 2.60
C SER A 115 13.91 4.74 2.09
N PRO A 116 14.33 3.77 2.92
CA PRO A 116 14.29 2.35 2.57
C PRO A 116 12.89 1.89 2.17
N ARG A 117 12.81 0.87 1.31
CA ARG A 117 11.55 0.25 0.91
C ARG A 117 10.99 -0.59 2.05
N GLN A 118 10.18 0.04 2.88
CA GLN A 118 9.40 -0.61 3.92
C GLN A 118 8.10 -1.20 3.37
N PRO A 119 7.54 -2.23 4.01
CA PRO A 119 6.20 -2.71 3.74
C PRO A 119 5.15 -1.60 3.57
N VAL A 120 4.23 -1.82 2.65
CA VAL A 120 2.93 -1.11 2.60
C VAL A 120 1.82 -2.06 2.99
N PHE A 121 0.69 -1.51 3.43
CA PHE A 121 -0.42 -2.32 3.93
C PHE A 121 -1.64 -2.08 3.06
N LEU A 122 -2.23 -3.17 2.58
CA LEU A 122 -3.27 -3.16 1.57
C LEU A 122 -4.39 -4.14 1.95
N SER A 123 -5.57 -3.95 1.35
CA SER A 123 -6.67 -4.91 1.35
C SER A 123 -7.13 -5.21 -0.08
N THR A 124 -7.79 -6.34 -0.30
CA THR A 124 -8.44 -6.66 -1.59
C THR A 124 -9.77 -5.94 -1.80
N ARG A 125 -10.28 -5.28 -0.75
CA ARG A 125 -11.57 -4.60 -0.73
C ARG A 125 -11.52 -3.35 0.12
N THR A 126 -12.36 -2.39 -0.22
CA THR A 126 -12.50 -1.13 0.52
C THR A 126 -13.00 -1.39 1.95
N VAL A 127 -12.34 -0.79 2.93
CA VAL A 127 -12.74 -0.88 4.35
C VAL A 127 -13.73 0.22 4.71
N PRO A 128 -14.57 0.06 5.74
CA PRO A 128 -15.40 1.16 6.25
C PRO A 128 -14.55 2.27 6.85
N GLY A 129 -14.91 3.53 6.58
CA GLY A 129 -14.23 4.70 7.13
C GLY A 129 -14.45 5.94 6.27
N ALA A 130 -14.36 7.12 6.89
CA ALA A 130 -14.67 8.40 6.23
C ALA A 130 -13.89 8.59 4.92
N ASP A 131 -12.62 8.17 4.88
CA ASP A 131 -11.77 8.33 3.69
C ASP A 131 -12.15 7.38 2.54
N TYR A 132 -12.92 6.33 2.83
CA TYR A 132 -13.24 5.24 1.92
C TYR A 132 -14.72 5.24 1.46
N ASP A 133 -15.58 5.96 2.17
CA ASP A 133 -17.04 5.89 1.99
C ASP A 133 -17.47 6.24 0.56
N GLU A 134 -16.81 7.23 -0.05
CA GLU A 134 -17.13 7.71 -1.40
C GLU A 134 -16.33 7.03 -2.53
N MET A 135 -15.43 6.10 -2.20
CA MET A 135 -14.58 5.45 -3.22
C MET A 135 -15.40 4.68 -4.26
N THR A 136 -15.08 4.90 -5.54
CA THR A 136 -15.73 4.16 -6.63
C THR A 136 -15.25 2.71 -6.69
N ALA A 137 -13.96 2.48 -6.48
CA ALA A 137 -13.40 1.14 -6.42
C ALA A 137 -13.80 0.48 -5.08
N ARG A 138 -14.44 -0.69 -5.15
CA ARG A 138 -14.79 -1.51 -3.98
C ARG A 138 -13.94 -2.77 -3.83
N GLU A 139 -13.21 -3.13 -4.88
CA GLU A 139 -12.35 -4.29 -4.97
C GLU A 139 -11.06 -3.91 -5.71
N GLY A 140 -9.98 -4.66 -5.48
CA GLY A 140 -8.64 -4.40 -6.02
C GLY A 140 -7.62 -4.24 -4.91
N LEU A 141 -6.41 -3.76 -5.22
CA LEU A 141 -5.43 -3.43 -4.18
C LEU A 141 -5.78 -2.05 -3.60
N ILE A 142 -6.45 -2.03 -2.45
CA ILE A 142 -6.86 -0.82 -1.74
C ILE A 142 -5.84 -0.50 -0.66
N HIS A 143 -5.41 0.76 -0.59
CA HIS A 143 -4.47 1.25 0.42
C HIS A 143 -5.07 1.22 1.82
N LEU A 144 -4.26 0.83 2.81
CA LEU A 144 -4.54 0.96 4.25
C LEU A 144 -3.46 1.81 4.94
N ASP A 145 -2.19 1.61 4.55
CA ASP A 145 -1.04 2.42 4.98
C ASP A 145 0.07 2.46 3.91
N GLY A 146 0.89 3.53 3.94
CA GLY A 146 2.07 3.70 3.08
C GLY A 146 1.89 4.68 1.90
N LEU A 147 0.84 5.51 1.91
CA LEU A 147 0.51 6.45 0.82
C LEU A 147 1.72 7.30 0.39
N HIS A 148 2.33 8.01 1.34
CA HIS A 148 3.46 8.89 1.06
C HIS A 148 4.68 8.12 0.55
N ARG A 149 4.91 6.89 1.05
CA ARG A 149 6.01 6.02 0.61
C ARG A 149 5.84 5.63 -0.86
N MET A 150 4.66 5.14 -1.23
CA MET A 150 4.35 4.74 -2.62
C MET A 150 4.53 5.89 -3.61
N LEU A 151 4.00 7.08 -3.27
CA LEU A 151 4.13 8.26 -4.12
C LEU A 151 5.57 8.77 -4.21
N ALA A 152 6.31 8.77 -3.10
CA ALA A 152 7.70 9.21 -3.09
C ALA A 152 8.59 8.29 -3.94
N TRP A 153 8.41 6.96 -3.84
CA TRP A 153 9.16 6.02 -4.66
C TRP A 153 8.88 6.20 -6.15
N GLU A 154 7.62 6.37 -6.55
CA GLU A 154 7.29 6.64 -7.96
C GLU A 154 7.89 7.97 -8.44
N ARG A 155 7.83 9.05 -7.63
CA ARG A 155 8.42 10.34 -8.01
C ARG A 155 9.93 10.32 -8.13
N SER A 156 10.61 9.59 -7.24
CA SER A 156 12.08 9.53 -7.23
C SER A 156 12.65 8.82 -8.45
N GLY A 157 11.83 8.10 -9.22
CA GLY A 157 12.30 7.23 -10.29
C GLY A 157 13.19 6.09 -9.76
N ALA A 158 13.18 5.83 -8.44
CA ALA A 158 13.99 4.79 -7.83
C ALA A 158 13.71 3.47 -8.53
N GLU A 159 14.75 2.91 -9.14
CA GLU A 159 14.63 1.74 -10.00
C GLU A 159 13.99 0.59 -9.21
N MET A 160 12.75 0.25 -9.58
CA MET A 160 12.01 -0.86 -9.00
C MET A 160 12.40 -2.21 -9.61
N ALA A 161 13.33 -2.21 -10.57
CA ALA A 161 13.75 -3.40 -11.29
C ALA A 161 14.38 -4.41 -10.31
N GLY A 162 13.82 -5.62 -10.28
CA GLY A 162 14.40 -6.80 -9.62
C GLY A 162 14.06 -7.02 -8.15
N ALA A 163 13.81 -5.98 -7.35
CA ALA A 163 13.60 -6.13 -5.90
C ALA A 163 12.13 -6.08 -5.44
N GLY A 164 11.24 -5.41 -6.18
CA GLY A 164 9.84 -5.20 -5.80
C GLY A 164 9.63 -4.39 -4.51
N VAL A 165 8.38 -4.19 -4.12
CA VAL A 165 7.97 -3.54 -2.87
C VAL A 165 7.30 -4.56 -1.96
N PRO A 166 7.80 -4.78 -0.73
CA PRO A 166 7.12 -5.64 0.21
C PRO A 166 5.75 -5.06 0.56
N ALA A 167 4.75 -5.92 0.74
CA ALA A 167 3.44 -5.49 1.23
C ALA A 167 2.78 -6.59 2.08
N TYR A 168 1.89 -6.16 2.97
CA TYR A 168 0.93 -7.03 3.65
C TYR A 168 -0.45 -6.80 3.05
N VAL A 169 -1.07 -7.86 2.54
CA VAL A 169 -2.37 -7.79 1.85
C VAL A 169 -3.41 -8.62 2.60
N ALA A 170 -4.49 -7.97 3.02
CA ALA A 170 -5.66 -8.62 3.57
C ALA A 170 -6.59 -9.12 2.45
N GLY A 171 -7.17 -10.31 2.64
CA GLY A 171 -8.26 -10.83 1.83
C GLY A 171 -7.89 -11.45 0.49
N LEU A 172 -6.64 -11.89 0.29
CA LEU A 172 -6.30 -12.75 -0.84
C LEU A 172 -6.90 -14.14 -0.63
N GLY A 173 -7.83 -14.52 -1.50
CA GLY A 173 -8.50 -15.81 -1.46
C GLY A 173 -7.68 -16.92 -2.12
N PRO A 174 -8.13 -18.19 -2.03
CA PRO A 174 -7.41 -19.33 -2.60
C PRO A 174 -7.12 -19.20 -4.10
N ALA A 175 -8.03 -18.59 -4.87
CA ALA A 175 -7.86 -18.41 -6.30
C ALA A 175 -6.75 -17.40 -6.64
N GLU A 176 -6.67 -16.28 -5.91
CA GLU A 176 -5.54 -15.35 -6.07
C GLU A 176 -4.24 -15.98 -5.59
N VAL A 177 -4.28 -16.75 -4.50
CA VAL A 177 -3.10 -17.45 -4.00
C VAL A 177 -2.52 -18.38 -5.06
N LEU A 178 -3.35 -19.21 -5.69
CA LEU A 178 -2.91 -20.08 -6.78
C LEU A 178 -2.36 -19.30 -7.97
N ARG A 179 -3.04 -18.22 -8.39
CA ARG A 179 -2.63 -17.38 -9.52
C ARG A 179 -1.25 -16.75 -9.33
N TYR A 180 -0.89 -16.39 -8.10
CA TYR A 180 0.36 -15.68 -7.79
C TYR A 180 1.44 -16.55 -7.11
N SER A 181 1.14 -17.81 -6.81
CA SER A 181 2.12 -18.81 -6.33
C SER A 181 2.83 -19.51 -7.49
N ASP A 182 2.16 -19.65 -8.64
CA ASP A 182 2.72 -20.28 -9.84
C ASP A 182 3.37 -19.24 -10.79
N GLY A 183 4.53 -18.70 -10.38
CA GLY A 183 5.50 -18.17 -11.34
C GLY A 183 6.06 -19.31 -12.21
N PRO A 184 6.57 -19.06 -13.44
CA PRO A 184 6.71 -20.08 -14.47
C PRO A 184 7.41 -21.32 -13.93
N ALA A 185 6.75 -22.47 -14.09
CA ALA A 185 7.33 -23.77 -13.82
C ALA A 185 8.69 -23.84 -14.53
N ARG A 186 9.77 -23.67 -13.77
CA ARG A 186 11.06 -24.19 -14.21
C ARG A 186 10.84 -25.68 -14.30
N GLU A 187 10.99 -26.21 -15.51
CA GLU A 187 11.03 -27.65 -15.80
C GLU A 187 11.97 -28.34 -14.81
N TYR A 188 11.44 -28.82 -13.70
CA TYR A 188 12.04 -29.91 -12.98
C TYR A 188 11.47 -31.15 -13.61
N GLY A 189 12.27 -31.72 -14.51
CA GLY A 189 11.97 -32.94 -15.24
C GLY A 189 11.41 -33.99 -14.29
N ILE A 190 10.13 -34.32 -14.50
CA ILE A 190 9.53 -35.51 -13.92
C ILE A 190 10.22 -36.69 -14.57
N VAL A 191 11.17 -37.30 -13.85
CA VAL A 191 11.63 -38.64 -14.16
C VAL A 191 10.45 -39.56 -13.87
N THR A 192 9.78 -40.01 -14.92
CA THR A 192 8.80 -41.09 -14.83
C THR A 192 9.53 -42.39 -14.51
N PRO A 193 9.11 -43.17 -13.49
CA PRO A 193 9.58 -44.53 -13.36
C PRO A 193 8.95 -45.37 -14.48
N ARG A 194 9.79 -46.04 -15.27
CA ARG A 194 9.34 -47.02 -16.26
C ARG A 194 8.76 -48.27 -15.57
N PRO A 195 7.80 -48.95 -16.23
CA PRO A 195 7.11 -50.13 -15.69
C PRO A 195 8.04 -51.32 -15.43
#